data_AF-A0A7C7J7P1-F1
#
_entry.id   AF-A0A7C7J7P1-F1
#
_cell.length_a   1.000
_cell.length_b   1.000
_cell.length_c   1.000
_cell.angle_alpha   90.00
_cell.angle_beta   90.00
_cell.angle_gamma   90.00
#
_symmetry.space_group_name_H-M   'P 1'
#
loop_
_entity.id
_entity.type
_entity.pdbx_description
1 polymer ?
#
loop_
_entity_poly.entity_id
_entity_poly.type
_entity_poly.pdbx_seq_one_letter_code
_entity_poly.pdbx_strand_id
1 'polypeptide(L)'
;MDIILIAAVTADGFIARNSHEIIDWSQDLHLFKEQTLGYPVIMGSHTFNSMQNELTGRDIIVMHRNDNPKTILDSIDSDKCFIAGG
;
A
#
# COMPACT_ATOMS: atom_id res chain seq x y z
N MET A 1 -9.41 -15.29 -1.37
CA MET A 1 -8.73 -14.03 -1.03
C MET A 1 -9.21 -12.95 -1.96
N ASP A 2 -9.74 -11.86 -1.41
CA ASP A 2 -10.06 -10.65 -2.17
C ASP A 2 -8.82 -9.79 -2.33
N ILE A 3 -8.60 -9.25 -3.54
CA ILE A 3 -7.51 -8.32 -3.84
C ILE A 3 -8.12 -6.93 -4.00
N ILE A 4 -7.73 -6.00 -3.13
CA ILE A 4 -8.34 -4.67 -3.02
C ILE A 4 -7.31 -3.61 -3.37
N LEU A 5 -7.54 -2.86 -4.44
CA LEU A 5 -6.73 -1.68 -4.75
C LEU A 5 -7.22 -0.49 -3.91
N ILE A 6 -6.30 0.21 -3.26
CA ILE A 6 -6.59 1.41 -2.46
C ILE A 6 -5.64 2.54 -2.85
N ALA A 7 -6.19 3.73 -3.11
CA ALA A 7 -5.43 4.92 -3.47
C ALA A 7 -6.17 6.20 -3.10
N ALA A 8 -5.43 7.23 -2.67
CA ALA A 8 -5.90 8.60 -2.63
C ALA A 8 -5.54 9.28 -3.96
N VAL A 9 -6.52 9.90 -4.61
CA VAL A 9 -6.36 10.52 -5.93
C VAL A 9 -6.79 11.99 -5.87
N THR A 10 -6.00 12.86 -6.48
CA THR A 10 -6.41 14.25 -6.72
C THR A 10 -7.52 14.29 -7.78
N ALA A 11 -8.24 15.41 -7.88
CA ALA A 11 -9.32 15.57 -8.87
C ALA A 11 -8.85 15.43 -10.33
N ASP A 12 -7.57 15.71 -10.60
CA ASP A 12 -6.90 15.52 -11.88
C ASP A 12 -6.23 14.13 -12.02
N GLY A 13 -6.44 13.23 -11.06
CA GLY A 13 -6.10 11.80 -11.16
C GLY A 13 -4.68 11.43 -10.74
N PHE A 14 -3.92 12.36 -10.15
CA PHE A 14 -2.58 12.05 -9.63
C PHE A 14 -2.65 11.42 -8.24
N ILE A 15 -1.71 10.52 -7.96
CA ILE A 15 -1.52 9.87 -6.65
C ILE A 15 -0.24 10.35 -5.94
N ALA A 16 0.64 11.03 -6.67
CA ALA A 16 1.86 11.66 -6.16
C ALA A 16 2.34 12.75 -7.13
N ARG A 17 2.97 13.80 -6.60
CA ARG A 17 3.67 14.86 -7.34
C ARG A 17 5.07 14.45 -7.78
N ASN A 18 5.75 13.64 -6.97
CA ASN A 18 7.08 13.08 -7.27
C ASN A 18 7.39 11.86 -6.38
N SER A 19 8.50 11.18 -6.64
CA SER A 19 8.92 9.95 -5.94
C SER A 19 9.40 10.12 -4.49
N HIS A 20 9.46 11.35 -3.98
CA HIS A 20 9.91 11.70 -2.63
C HIS A 20 8.84 12.42 -1.82
N GLU A 21 7.60 12.46 -2.32
CA GLU A 21 6.49 13.01 -1.56
C GLU A 21 6.25 12.18 -0.30
N ILE A 22 6.28 12.84 0.86
CA ILE A 22 5.99 12.23 2.15
C ILE A 22 4.51 12.47 2.44
N ILE A 23 3.81 11.41 2.81
CA ILE A 23 2.42 11.52 3.25
C ILE A 23 2.45 11.91 4.71
N ASP A 24 2.28 13.20 5.00
CA ASP A 24 2.29 13.67 6.38
C ASP A 24 0.86 13.81 6.95
N TRP A 25 -0.06 14.58 6.36
CA TRP A 25 -1.22 15.09 7.12
C TRP A 25 -2.61 14.97 6.46
N SER A 26 -2.88 13.97 5.60
CA SER A 26 -4.22 13.80 5.00
C SER A 26 -5.19 12.99 5.88
N GLN A 27 -6.48 13.34 5.86
CA GLN A 27 -7.55 12.49 6.42
C GLN A 27 -7.56 11.09 5.77
N ASP A 28 -7.10 10.99 4.52
CA ASP A 28 -6.98 9.74 3.79
C ASP A 28 -6.02 8.76 4.48
N LEU A 29 -4.99 9.26 5.18
CA LEU A 29 -4.08 8.41 5.94
C LEU A 29 -4.77 7.71 7.12
N HIS A 30 -5.71 8.39 7.78
CA HIS A 30 -6.51 7.79 8.85
C HIS A 30 -7.42 6.68 8.31
N LEU A 31 -8.13 6.97 7.22
CA LEU A 31 -8.99 5.99 6.56
C LEU A 31 -8.20 4.78 6.03
N PHE A 32 -7.04 5.03 5.42
CA PHE A 32 -6.12 3.98 4.98
C PHE A 32 -5.72 3.06 6.14
N LYS A 33 -5.32 3.63 7.29
CA LYS A 33 -4.99 2.84 8.48
C LYS A 33 -6.18 2.00 8.95
N GLU A 34 -7.35 2.61 9.09
CA GLU A 34 -8.57 1.92 9.54
C GLU A 34 -8.94 0.75 8.62
N GLN A 35 -8.86 0.94 7.30
CA GLN A 35 -9.26 -0.07 6.32
C GLN A 35 -8.25 -1.21 6.17
N THR A 36 -6.96 -0.92 6.37
CA THR A 36 -5.87 -1.89 6.11
C THR A 36 -5.33 -2.57 7.35
N LEU A 37 -5.65 -2.10 8.57
CA LEU A 37 -5.13 -2.67 9.80
C LEU A 37 -5.44 -4.18 9.92
N GLY A 38 -4.43 -4.97 10.28
CA GLY A 38 -4.57 -6.42 10.42
C GLY A 38 -4.59 -7.22 9.11
N TYR A 39 -4.49 -6.55 7.96
CA TYR A 39 -4.42 -7.20 6.65
C TYR A 39 -3.05 -7.02 5.99
N PRO A 40 -2.64 -7.95 5.11
CA PRO A 40 -1.49 -7.77 4.24
C PRO A 40 -1.65 -6.58 3.31
N VAL A 41 -0.56 -5.82 3.12
CA VAL A 41 -0.51 -4.68 2.21
C VAL A 41 0.71 -4.81 1.30
N ILE A 42 0.47 -4.90 -0.01
CA ILE A 42 1.49 -4.91 -1.05
C ILE A 42 1.69 -3.49 -1.57
N MET A 43 2.94 -3.06 -1.71
CA MET A 43 3.29 -1.76 -2.27
C MET A 43 4.67 -1.76 -2.95
N GLY A 44 4.95 -0.73 -3.76
CA GLY A 44 6.27 -0.50 -4.33
C GLY A 44 7.26 0.10 -3.31
N SER A 45 8.56 0.01 -3.61
CA SER A 45 9.63 0.51 -2.73
C SER A 45 9.60 2.03 -2.52
N HIS A 46 9.18 2.81 -3.53
CA HIS A 46 9.01 4.25 -3.38
C HIS A 46 7.88 4.58 -2.41
N THR A 47 6.72 3.94 -2.58
CA THR A 47 5.56 4.10 -1.69
C THR A 47 5.88 3.71 -0.25
N PHE A 48 6.62 2.61 -0.04
CA PHE A 48 7.09 2.20 1.28
C PHE A 48 7.96 3.28 1.94
N ASN A 49 8.88 3.89 1.18
CA ASN A 49 9.76 4.95 1.69
C ASN A 49 8.99 6.24 2.02
N SER A 50 7.88 6.52 1.34
CA SER A 50 7.03 7.69 1.59
C SER A 50 6.12 7.60 2.83
N MET A 51 5.94 6.39 3.40
CA MET A 51 4.97 6.12 4.50
C MET A 51 5.63 5.62 5.81
N GLN A 52 6.91 5.92 6.03
CA GLN A 52 7.64 5.40 7.19
C GLN A 52 6.99 5.83 8.53
N ASN A 53 6.80 4.86 9.43
CA ASN A 53 6.05 4.88 10.71
C ASN A 53 4.54 4.63 10.64
N GLU A 54 3.91 4.66 9.46
CA GLU A 54 2.44 4.58 9.36
C GLU A 54 1.90 3.20 9.03
N LEU A 55 2.76 2.18 9.08
CA LEU A 55 2.51 0.81 8.63
C LEU A 55 2.47 -0.25 9.75
N THR A 56 2.64 0.15 11.01
CA THR A 56 2.59 -0.77 12.16
C THR A 56 1.25 -1.54 12.21
N GLY A 57 1.30 -2.82 12.57
CA GLY A 57 0.12 -3.69 12.70
C GLY A 57 -0.38 -4.30 11.38
N ARG A 58 0.44 -4.26 10.32
CA ARG A 58 0.17 -4.87 9.02
C ARG A 58 1.35 -5.73 8.59
N ASP A 59 1.05 -6.76 7.82
CA ASP A 59 2.07 -7.51 7.08
C ASP A 59 2.39 -6.75 5.78
N ILE A 60 3.58 -6.16 5.70
CA ILE A 60 3.96 -5.29 4.59
C ILE A 60 4.83 -6.05 3.62
N ILE A 61 4.38 -6.11 2.37
CA ILE A 61 5.07 -6.77 1.28
C ILE A 61 5.53 -5.69 0.30
N VAL A 62 6.84 -5.49 0.22
CA VAL A 62 7.44 -4.56 -0.75
C VAL A 62 7.76 -5.33 -2.03
N MET A 63 7.08 -4.99 -3.12
CA MET A 63 7.30 -5.61 -4.42
C MET A 63 8.41 -4.88 -5.20
N HIS A 64 9.30 -5.66 -5.81
CA HIS A 64 10.38 -5.22 -6.67
C HIS A 64 10.21 -5.75 -8.10
N ARG A 65 10.97 -5.17 -9.05
CA ARG A 65 10.85 -5.46 -10.49
C ARG A 65 11.08 -6.93 -10.88
N ASN A 66 11.84 -7.67 -10.07
CA ASN A 66 12.18 -9.06 -10.34
C ASN A 66 11.27 -10.06 -9.62
N ASP A 67 10.34 -9.56 -8.80
CA ASP A 67 9.42 -10.41 -8.06
C ASP A 67 8.34 -10.97 -8.99
N ASN A 68 7.83 -12.15 -8.64
CA ASN A 68 6.73 -12.77 -9.35
C ASN A 68 5.42 -12.49 -8.59
N PRO A 69 4.46 -11.74 -9.18
CA PRO A 69 3.20 -11.41 -8.50
C PRO A 69 2.39 -12.63 -8.08
N LYS A 70 2.40 -13.71 -8.89
CA LYS A 70 1.65 -14.92 -8.58
C LYS A 70 2.22 -15.62 -7.35
N THR A 71 3.54 -15.78 -7.29
CA THR A 71 4.22 -16.40 -6.13
C THR A 71 3.96 -15.63 -4.84
N ILE A 72 3.96 -14.29 -4.89
CA ILE A 72 3.65 -13.45 -3.73
C ILE A 72 2.20 -13.68 -3.29
N LEU A 73 1.24 -13.57 -4.21
CA LEU A 73 -0.18 -13.73 -3.87
C LEU A 73 -0.49 -15.14 -3.34
N ASP A 74 0.13 -16.18 -3.90
CA ASP A 74 -0.03 -17.57 -3.45
C ASP A 74 0.56 -17.81 -2.04
N SER A 75 1.46 -16.93 -1.55
CA SER A 75 2.07 -17.03 -0.23
C SER A 75 1.28 -16.35 0.90
N ILE A 76 0.25 -15.58 0.56
CA ILE A 76 -0.54 -14.79 1.52
C ILE A 76 -1.61 -15.67 2.17
N ASP A 77 -1.53 -15.82 3.49
CA ASP A 77 -2.53 -16.51 4.31
C ASP A 77 -3.49 -15.49 4.96
N SER A 78 -4.38 -14.93 4.14
CA SER A 78 -5.40 -13.95 4.56
C SER A 78 -6.59 -13.94 3.61
N ASP A 79 -7.78 -13.65 4.14
CA ASP A 79 -9.00 -13.52 3.34
C ASP A 79 -8.99 -12.27 2.44
N LYS A 80 -8.19 -11.25 2.78
CA LYS A 80 -8.04 -10.00 2.03
C LYS A 80 -6.57 -9.59 1.92
N CYS A 81 -6.22 -8.96 0.80
CA CYS A 81 -4.94 -8.30 0.58
C CYS A 81 -5.18 -6.93 -0.06
N PHE A 82 -4.50 -5.91 0.45
CA PHE A 82 -4.54 -4.56 -0.12
C PHE A 82 -3.35 -4.31 -1.03
N ILE A 83 -3.55 -3.58 -2.12
CA ILE A 83 -2.51 -3.03 -2.97
C ILE A 83 -2.54 -1.51 -2.82
N ALA A 84 -1.47 -0.93 -2.28
CA ALA A 84 -1.38 0.48 -1.93
C ALA A 84 -0.14 1.13 -2.55
N GLY A 85 -0.28 1.70 -3.74
CA GLY A 85 0.80 2.37 -4.47
C GLY A 85 1.13 1.76 -5.83
N GLY A 86 2.25 2.20 -6.42
CA GLY A 86 2.79 1.75 -7.70
C GLY A 86 4.31 1.57 -7.67
#